data_AF-A0A7H0I595-F1
#
_entry.id   AF-A0A7H0I595-F1
#
_cell.length_a   1.000
_cell.length_b   1.000
_cell.length_c   1.000
_cell.angle_alpha   90.00
_cell.angle_beta   90.00
_cell.angle_gamma   90.00
#
_symmetry.space_group_name_H-M   'P 1'
#
loop_
_entity.id
_entity.type
_entity.pdbx_description
1 polymer ?
#
loop_
_entity_poly.entity_id
_entity_poly.type
_entity_poly.pdbx_seq_one_letter_code
_entity_poly.pdbx_strand_id
1 'polypeptide(L)'
;MTPTDARAMRRGVLQQLVDEGALCAAGDPGRFFRLDGESVVEWQPRRDSAVRLCAECPARTACEELALRDGEGRAGTDDMVRAGHTGPALVALRRRHSERLAAAVAVDRDTEGARLDALVAQLLRTAIKNPDKAGGGYRGGPAQTAQNAEICALAVQVQAIRTARRTRAGWEAAA
;
A
#
# COMPACT_ATOMS: atom_id res chain seq x y z
N MET A 1 -15.61 -7.89 -6.17
CA MET A 1 -14.73 -7.29 -5.15
C MET A 1 -15.53 -6.25 -4.41
N THR A 2 -15.70 -6.39 -3.09
CA THR A 2 -16.44 -5.43 -2.28
C THR A 2 -15.55 -4.24 -1.87
N PRO A 3 -16.10 -3.09 -1.47
CA PRO A 3 -15.31 -1.96 -0.97
C PRO A 3 -14.41 -2.33 0.23
N THR A 4 -14.87 -3.27 1.07
CA THR A 4 -14.11 -3.79 2.21
C THR A 4 -12.90 -4.61 1.75
N ASP A 5 -13.07 -5.47 0.75
CA ASP A 5 -11.97 -6.24 0.15
C ASP A 5 -10.94 -5.30 -0.49
N ALA A 6 -11.39 -4.25 -1.18
CA ALA A 6 -10.52 -3.26 -1.79
C ALA A 6 -9.72 -2.46 -0.74
N ARG A 7 -10.31 -2.17 0.43
CA ARG A 7 -9.61 -1.51 1.54
C ARG A 7 -8.58 -2.43 2.19
N ALA A 8 -8.91 -3.69 2.41
CA ALA A 8 -8.00 -4.69 2.98
C ALA A 8 -6.78 -4.94 2.07
N MET A 9 -6.94 -4.76 0.76
CA MET A 9 -5.89 -4.94 -0.26
C MET A 9 -5.04 -3.68 -0.52
N ARG A 10 -5.24 -2.59 0.21
CA ARG A 10 -4.36 -1.41 0.11
C ARG A 10 -2.97 -1.75 0.64
N ARG A 11 -1.91 -1.31 -0.06
CA ARG A 11 -0.52 -1.60 0.29
C ARG A 11 -0.18 -1.34 1.77
N GLY A 12 -0.59 -0.19 2.31
CA GLY A 12 -0.31 0.15 3.72
C GLY A 12 -0.96 -0.81 4.72
N VAL A 13 -2.17 -1.30 4.42
CA VAL A 13 -2.86 -2.28 5.28
C VAL A 13 -2.16 -3.64 5.19
N LEU A 14 -1.75 -4.06 3.98
CA LEU A 14 -0.98 -5.28 3.79
C LEU A 14 0.36 -5.23 4.53
N GLN A 15 1.06 -4.09 4.48
CA GLN A 15 2.33 -3.90 5.18
C GLN A 15 2.13 -3.98 6.69
N GLN A 16 1.11 -3.31 7.23
CA GLN A 16 0.78 -3.38 8.65
C GLN A 16 0.49 -4.82 9.11
N LEU A 17 -0.27 -5.60 8.34
CA LEU A 17 -0.52 -7.01 8.65
C LEU A 17 0.76 -7.85 8.66
N VAL A 18 1.73 -7.53 7.79
CA VAL A 18 3.05 -8.19 7.80
C VAL A 18 3.86 -7.76 9.01
N ASP A 19 3.91 -6.46 9.31
CA ASP A 19 4.69 -5.93 10.44
C ASP A 19 4.19 -6.48 11.79
N GLU A 20 2.87 -6.65 11.95
CA GLU A 20 2.26 -7.14 13.18
C GLU A 20 2.21 -8.68 13.26
N GLY A 21 2.14 -9.38 12.12
CA GLY A 21 1.80 -10.81 12.06
C GLY A 21 2.90 -11.74 11.52
N ALA A 22 4.04 -11.21 11.06
CA ALA A 22 5.09 -12.05 10.47
C ALA A 22 5.85 -12.85 11.55
N LEU A 23 5.72 -14.18 11.53
CA LEU A 23 6.49 -15.07 12.42
C LEU A 23 8.02 -14.95 12.22
N CYS A 24 8.46 -14.51 11.04
CA CYS A 24 9.87 -14.32 10.74
C CYS A 24 10.45 -13.00 11.27
N ALA A 25 9.64 -12.08 11.80
CA ALA A 25 10.07 -10.73 12.18
C ALA A 25 11.17 -10.70 13.26
N ALA A 26 11.17 -11.68 14.16
CA ALA A 26 12.17 -11.78 15.25
C ALA A 26 13.35 -12.73 14.92
N GLY A 27 13.36 -13.35 13.73
CA GLY A 27 14.37 -14.32 13.32
C GLY A 27 15.50 -13.71 12.50
N ASP A 28 16.52 -14.53 12.20
CA ASP A 28 17.57 -14.18 11.24
C ASP A 28 16.99 -14.08 9.82
N PRO A 29 17.02 -12.89 9.17
CA PRO A 29 16.59 -12.73 7.79
C PRO A 29 17.40 -13.59 6.81
N GLY A 30 18.68 -13.84 7.12
CA GLY A 30 19.59 -14.63 6.30
C GLY A 30 19.05 -16.03 6.01
N ARG A 31 18.25 -16.61 6.93
CA ARG A 31 17.57 -17.92 6.76
C ARG A 31 16.69 -18.01 5.50
N PHE A 32 16.20 -16.89 4.99
CA PHE A 32 15.31 -16.83 3.83
C PHE A 32 16.03 -16.61 2.51
N PHE A 33 17.36 -16.42 2.53
CA PHE A 33 18.18 -16.16 1.36
C PHE A 33 19.29 -17.19 1.23
N ARG A 34 19.54 -17.62 0.00
CA ARG A 34 20.73 -18.40 -0.34
C ARG A 34 21.97 -17.53 -0.19
N LEU A 35 23.01 -18.07 0.45
CA LEU A 35 24.28 -17.36 0.62
C LEU A 35 25.07 -17.36 -0.68
N ASP A 36 26.00 -16.40 -0.80
CA ASP A 36 26.93 -16.34 -1.92
C ASP A 36 27.81 -17.59 -1.94
N GLY A 37 27.87 -18.26 -3.09
CA GLY A 37 28.64 -19.51 -3.25
C GLY A 37 27.98 -20.77 -2.69
N GLU A 38 26.85 -20.66 -1.97
CA GLU A 38 26.11 -21.82 -1.48
C GLU A 38 25.47 -22.58 -2.64
N SER A 39 25.71 -23.89 -2.68
CA SER A 39 25.10 -24.76 -3.68
C SER A 39 23.60 -24.94 -3.42
N VAL A 40 22.86 -25.33 -4.46
CA VAL A 40 21.41 -25.62 -4.32
C VAL A 40 21.16 -26.74 -3.31
N VAL A 41 22.05 -27.73 -3.24
CA VAL A 41 21.91 -28.87 -2.32
C VAL A 41 22.06 -28.43 -0.87
N GLU A 42 23.01 -27.53 -0.57
CA GLU A 42 23.21 -26.96 0.77
C GLU A 42 22.05 -26.02 1.16
N TRP A 43 21.53 -25.27 0.18
CA TRP A 43 20.39 -24.37 0.37
C TRP A 43 19.09 -25.12 0.69
N GLN A 44 18.86 -26.26 0.06
CA GLN A 44 17.57 -26.95 0.04
C GLN A 44 16.96 -27.23 1.43
N PRO A 45 17.68 -27.75 2.44
CA PRO A 45 17.12 -27.96 3.77
C PRO A 45 16.66 -26.65 4.44
N ARG A 46 17.42 -25.56 4.25
CA ARG A 46 17.14 -24.25 4.84
C ARG A 46 15.96 -23.59 4.14
N ARG A 47 15.90 -23.71 2.81
CA ARG A 47 14.74 -23.34 1.98
C ARG A 47 13.47 -24.04 2.43
N ASP A 48 13.47 -25.36 2.56
CA ASP A 48 12.28 -26.13 2.93
C ASP A 48 11.82 -25.78 4.35
N SER A 49 12.78 -25.49 5.24
CA SER A 49 12.51 -24.98 6.59
C SER A 49 11.87 -23.59 6.59
N ALA A 50 12.35 -22.68 5.74
CA ALA A 50 11.76 -21.36 5.55
C ALA A 50 10.35 -21.45 4.95
N VAL A 51 10.12 -22.34 3.98
CA VAL A 51 8.80 -22.59 3.39
C VAL A 51 7.80 -23.07 4.45
N ARG A 52 8.19 -24.04 5.29
CA ARG A 52 7.33 -24.52 6.39
C ARG A 52 6.96 -23.41 7.37
N LEU A 53 7.94 -22.59 7.77
CA LEU A 53 7.68 -21.45 8.65
C LEU A 53 6.69 -20.46 8.03
N CYS A 54 6.84 -20.15 6.74
CA CYS A 54 5.89 -19.29 6.04
C CYS A 54 4.49 -19.92 5.91
N ALA A 55 4.39 -21.25 5.82
CA ALA A 55 3.10 -21.93 5.69
C ALA A 55 2.20 -21.72 6.91
N GLU A 56 2.81 -21.61 8.10
CA GLU A 56 2.15 -21.38 9.39
C GLU A 56 1.99 -19.89 9.73
N CYS A 57 2.54 -18.99 8.91
CA CYS A 57 2.55 -17.57 9.20
C CYS A 57 1.18 -16.91 8.95
N PRO A 58 0.56 -16.23 9.94
CA PRO A 58 -0.75 -15.61 9.75
C PRO A 58 -0.69 -14.44 8.75
N ALA A 59 0.47 -13.79 8.61
CA ALA A 59 0.71 -12.75 7.62
C ALA A 59 1.02 -13.27 6.20
N ARG A 60 1.02 -14.60 5.96
CA ARG A 60 1.47 -15.20 4.69
C ARG A 60 0.77 -14.59 3.47
N THR A 61 -0.56 -14.48 3.50
CA THR A 61 -1.33 -13.97 2.36
C THR A 61 -1.00 -12.51 2.06
N ALA A 62 -0.83 -11.67 3.08
CA ALA A 62 -0.45 -10.28 2.90
C ALA A 62 0.99 -10.15 2.37
N CYS A 63 1.91 -10.97 2.90
CA CYS A 63 3.29 -11.04 2.45
C CYS A 63 3.41 -11.53 1.00
N GLU A 64 2.59 -12.50 0.58
CA GLU A 64 2.53 -12.99 -0.79
C GLU A 64 2.08 -11.89 -1.74
N GLU A 65 0.98 -11.22 -1.45
CA GLU A 65 0.46 -10.14 -2.29
C GLU A 65 1.49 -9.01 -2.45
N LEU A 66 2.17 -8.61 -1.37
CA LEU A 66 3.25 -7.63 -1.44
C LEU A 66 4.42 -8.12 -2.29
N ALA A 67 4.90 -9.35 -2.09
CA ALA A 67 6.00 -9.94 -2.88
C ALA A 67 5.67 -9.97 -4.39
N LEU A 68 4.41 -10.27 -4.73
CA LEU A 68 3.95 -10.30 -6.11
C LEU A 68 3.93 -8.91 -6.73
N ARG A 69 3.42 -7.90 -6.01
CA ARG A 69 3.37 -6.49 -6.45
C ARG A 69 4.76 -5.86 -6.57
N ASP A 70 5.68 -6.22 -5.68
CA ASP A 70 7.05 -5.70 -5.61
C ASP A 70 8.00 -6.33 -6.62
N GLY A 71 7.54 -7.33 -7.36
CA GLY A 71 8.35 -7.92 -8.42
C GLY A 71 9.36 -8.95 -7.94
N GLU A 72 9.23 -9.47 -6.71
CA GLU A 72 10.25 -10.31 -6.08
C GLU A 72 10.44 -11.70 -6.70
N GLY A 73 11.64 -12.25 -6.54
CA GLY A 73 12.03 -13.52 -7.13
C GLY A 73 12.49 -13.43 -8.60
N ARG A 74 13.22 -14.45 -9.03
CA ARG A 74 13.77 -14.59 -10.39
C ARG A 74 13.43 -15.96 -10.95
N ALA A 75 13.09 -16.02 -12.25
CA ALA A 75 12.58 -17.25 -12.87
C ALA A 75 13.59 -18.41 -12.90
N GLY A 76 14.88 -18.10 -12.96
CA GLY A 76 15.97 -19.07 -13.06
C GLY A 76 16.86 -19.16 -11.83
N THR A 77 16.46 -18.56 -10.71
CA THR A 77 17.31 -18.49 -9.52
C THR A 77 16.50 -18.81 -8.27
N ASP A 78 16.84 -19.93 -7.63
CA ASP A 78 16.35 -20.28 -6.30
C ASP A 78 17.33 -19.71 -5.25
N ASP A 79 17.24 -18.41 -5.03
CA ASP A 79 18.07 -17.62 -4.13
C ASP A 79 17.32 -17.12 -2.89
N MET A 80 16.00 -17.34 -2.82
CA MET A 80 15.19 -16.78 -1.75
C MET A 80 13.86 -17.51 -1.53
N VAL A 81 13.31 -17.36 -0.33
CA VAL A 81 11.94 -17.74 0.05
C VAL A 81 11.20 -16.54 0.61
N ARG A 82 10.00 -16.25 0.09
CA ARG A 82 9.08 -15.28 0.69
C ARG A 82 7.65 -15.75 0.57
N ALA A 83 6.89 -15.53 1.64
CA ALA A 83 5.52 -16.00 1.77
C ALA A 83 5.32 -17.50 1.46
N GLY A 84 6.37 -18.31 1.65
CA GLY A 84 6.35 -19.75 1.39
C GLY A 84 6.65 -20.14 -0.06
N HIS A 85 7.02 -19.18 -0.91
CA HIS A 85 7.36 -19.42 -2.31
C HIS A 85 8.84 -19.14 -2.57
N THR A 86 9.43 -19.96 -3.44
CA THR A 86 10.75 -19.69 -4.01
C THR A 86 10.68 -18.58 -5.04
N GLY A 87 11.82 -17.99 -5.40
CA GLY A 87 11.92 -16.99 -6.46
C GLY A 87 11.21 -17.40 -7.77
N PRO A 88 11.46 -18.60 -8.33
CA PRO A 88 10.77 -19.07 -9.53
C PRO A 88 9.26 -19.25 -9.35
N ALA A 89 8.82 -19.70 -8.17
CA ALA A 89 7.40 -19.86 -7.85
C ALA A 89 6.66 -18.52 -7.79
N LEU A 90 7.27 -17.48 -7.20
CA LEU A 90 6.73 -16.11 -7.20
C LEU A 90 6.57 -15.56 -8.62
N VAL A 91 7.55 -15.82 -9.51
CA VAL A 91 7.44 -15.42 -10.92
C VAL A 91 6.29 -16.15 -11.62
N ALA A 92 6.13 -17.46 -11.38
CA ALA A 92 5.02 -18.22 -11.94
C ALA A 92 3.65 -17.70 -11.45
N LEU A 93 3.53 -17.37 -10.16
CA LEU A 93 2.32 -16.75 -9.59
C LEU A 93 2.05 -15.37 -10.18
N ARG A 94 3.07 -14.53 -10.33
CA ARG A 94 2.93 -13.21 -10.95
C ARG A 94 2.41 -13.30 -12.38
N ARG A 95 2.90 -14.25 -13.16
CA ARG A 95 2.41 -14.51 -14.52
C ARG A 95 0.93 -14.91 -14.52
N ARG A 96 0.54 -15.84 -13.63
CA ARG A 96 -0.86 -16.27 -13.48
C ARG A 96 -1.82 -15.15 -13.07
N HIS A 97 -1.35 -14.17 -12.31
CA HIS A 97 -2.18 -13.07 -11.79
C HIS A 97 -1.83 -11.70 -12.39
N SER A 98 -1.21 -11.67 -13.57
CA SER A 98 -0.59 -10.48 -14.15
C SER A 98 -1.56 -9.29 -14.29
N GLU A 99 -2.77 -9.51 -14.81
CA GLU A 99 -3.78 -8.45 -14.99
C GLU A 99 -4.23 -7.84 -13.65
N ARG A 100 -4.59 -8.69 -12.68
CA ARG A 100 -5.01 -8.26 -11.33
C ARG A 100 -3.89 -7.50 -10.62
N LEU A 101 -2.66 -8.00 -10.71
CA LEU A 101 -1.49 -7.38 -10.09
C LEU A 101 -1.14 -6.05 -10.77
N ALA A 102 -1.26 -5.94 -12.10
CA ALA A 102 -1.06 -4.67 -12.81
C ALA A 102 -2.05 -3.60 -12.32
N ALA A 103 -3.32 -3.95 -12.15
CA ALA A 103 -4.32 -3.04 -11.59
C ALA A 103 -3.98 -2.65 -10.14
N ALA A 104 -3.59 -3.61 -9.29
CA ALA A 104 -3.23 -3.34 -7.91
C ALA A 104 -1.99 -2.44 -7.78
N VAL A 105 -0.96 -2.68 -8.62
CA VAL A 105 0.25 -1.84 -8.68
C VAL A 105 -0.07 -0.44 -9.20
N ALA A 106 -0.97 -0.31 -10.18
CA ALA A 106 -1.43 1.01 -10.64
C ALA A 106 -2.12 1.80 -9.52
N VAL A 107 -2.94 1.13 -8.69
CA VAL A 107 -3.55 1.73 -7.49
C VAL A 107 -2.51 2.11 -6.45
N ASP A 108 -1.51 1.25 -6.21
CA ASP A 108 -0.43 1.55 -5.25
C ASP A 108 0.41 2.76 -5.69
N ARG A 109 0.55 2.97 -7.01
CA ARG A 109 1.22 4.13 -7.60
C ARG A 109 0.34 5.38 -7.67
N ASP A 110 -0.96 5.28 -7.38
CA ASP A 110 -1.89 6.41 -7.27
C ASP A 110 -1.63 7.22 -5.97
N THR A 111 -0.44 7.82 -5.92
CA THR A 111 -0.01 8.79 -4.91
C THR A 111 -0.96 10.00 -4.85
N GLU A 112 -1.65 10.30 -5.95
CA GLU A 112 -2.70 11.31 -6.01
C GLU A 112 -3.94 10.92 -5.19
N GLY A 113 -4.32 9.64 -5.13
CA GLY A 113 -5.38 9.14 -4.24
C GLY A 113 -5.05 9.35 -2.76
N ALA A 114 -3.81 9.03 -2.34
CA ALA A 114 -3.35 9.28 -0.98
C ALA A 114 -3.28 10.78 -0.65
N ARG A 115 -2.81 11.60 -1.61
CA ARG A 115 -2.81 13.07 -1.49
C ARG A 115 -4.23 13.63 -1.40
N LEU A 116 -5.17 13.10 -2.17
CA LEU A 116 -6.58 13.49 -2.12
C LEU A 116 -7.21 13.18 -0.76
N ASP A 117 -6.99 11.98 -0.23
CA ASP A 117 -7.48 11.58 1.10
C ASP A 117 -6.91 12.50 2.20
N ALA A 118 -5.61 12.82 2.13
CA ALA A 118 -4.96 13.74 3.07
C ALA A 118 -5.53 15.16 2.99
N LEU A 119 -5.76 15.69 1.79
CA LEU A 119 -6.34 17.02 1.57
C LEU A 119 -7.79 17.10 2.03
N VAL A 120 -8.60 16.05 1.80
CA VAL A 120 -9.98 15.99 2.29
C VAL A 120 -10.00 15.94 3.82
N ALA A 121 -9.13 15.14 4.44
CA ALA A 121 -9.02 15.10 5.90
C ALA A 121 -8.56 16.45 6.48
N GLN A 122 -7.65 17.16 5.81
CA GLN A 122 -7.23 18.51 6.19
C GLN A 122 -8.38 19.52 6.04
N LEU A 123 -9.13 19.48 4.95
CA LEU A 123 -10.30 20.33 4.74
C LEU A 123 -11.34 20.15 5.85
N LEU A 124 -11.66 18.90 6.22
CA LEU A 124 -12.60 18.62 7.31
C LEU A 124 -12.08 19.13 8.67
N ARG A 125 -10.79 18.88 8.98
CA ARG A 125 -10.18 19.40 10.22
C ARG A 125 -10.20 20.92 10.27
N THR A 126 -9.85 21.58 9.17
CA THR A 126 -9.87 23.04 9.09
C THR A 126 -11.29 23.57 9.20
N ALA A 127 -12.30 22.95 8.57
CA ALA A 127 -13.70 23.36 8.66
C ALA A 127 -14.31 23.19 10.07
N ILE A 128 -13.88 22.18 10.83
CA ILE A 128 -14.39 21.90 12.18
C ILE A 128 -13.72 22.77 13.25
N LYS A 129 -12.54 23.36 12.99
CA LYS A 129 -11.92 24.32 13.91
C LYS A 129 -12.88 25.50 14.14
N ASN A 130 -13.16 25.83 15.40
CA ASN A 130 -13.92 27.02 15.76
C ASN A 130 -12.94 28.12 16.19
N PRO A 131 -12.65 29.12 15.34
CA PRO A 131 -11.70 30.19 15.69
C PRO A 131 -12.25 31.11 16.79
N ASP A 132 -13.58 31.16 16.97
CA ASP A 132 -14.25 32.07 17.90
C ASP A 132 -14.09 31.69 19.39
N LYS A 133 -13.67 30.45 19.72
CA LYS A 133 -13.49 30.02 21.11
C LYS A 133 -12.26 30.64 21.80
N ALA A 134 -11.35 31.27 21.07
CA ALA A 134 -10.13 31.85 21.63
C ALA A 134 -10.27 33.31 22.11
N GLY A 135 -11.41 33.98 21.86
CA GLY A 135 -11.53 35.40 22.21
C GLY A 135 -12.94 35.96 22.08
N GLY A 136 -13.87 35.52 22.93
CA GLY A 136 -14.98 36.30 23.52
C GLY A 136 -15.86 37.24 22.68
N GLY A 137 -15.80 37.26 21.35
CA GLY A 137 -16.48 38.26 20.53
C GLY A 137 -17.13 37.68 19.29
N TYR A 138 -18.46 37.64 19.28
CA TYR A 138 -19.30 37.21 18.16
C TYR A 138 -19.32 38.29 17.05
N ARG A 139 -18.22 38.44 16.31
CA ARG A 139 -18.18 39.08 14.99
C ARG A 139 -17.08 38.39 14.19
N GLY A 140 -17.45 37.78 13.05
CA GLY A 140 -16.54 37.07 12.16
C GLY A 140 -15.24 37.84 11.94
N GLY A 141 -14.21 37.44 12.68
CA GLY A 141 -12.95 38.17 12.74
C GLY A 141 -11.99 37.80 11.61
N PRO A 142 -10.82 38.43 11.56
CA PRO A 142 -9.75 38.09 10.62
C PRO A 142 -9.38 36.59 10.63
N ALA A 143 -9.53 35.93 11.79
CA ALA A 143 -9.32 34.50 11.95
C ALA A 143 -10.34 33.64 11.18
N GLN A 144 -11.62 34.01 11.17
CA GLN A 144 -12.65 33.33 10.39
C GLN A 144 -12.44 33.53 8.89
N THR A 145 -12.05 34.74 8.47
CA THR A 145 -11.71 35.03 7.07
C THR A 145 -10.50 34.23 6.59
N ALA A 146 -9.45 34.12 7.40
CA ALA A 146 -8.27 33.32 7.09
C ALA A 146 -8.61 31.82 6.99
N GLN A 147 -9.42 31.31 7.91
CA GLN A 147 -9.90 29.93 7.87
C GLN A 147 -10.74 29.64 6.62
N ASN A 148 -11.68 30.53 6.28
CA ASN A 148 -12.50 30.38 5.07
C ASN A 148 -11.64 30.37 3.80
N ALA A 149 -10.61 31.24 3.74
CA ALA A 149 -9.65 31.24 2.63
C ALA A 149 -8.86 29.91 2.54
N GLU A 150 -8.45 29.35 3.68
CA GLU A 150 -7.78 28.04 3.74
C GLU A 150 -8.70 26.91 3.26
N ILE A 151 -9.97 26.90 3.68
CA ILE A 151 -10.97 25.93 3.23
C ILE A 151 -11.18 26.01 1.71
N CYS A 152 -11.32 27.21 1.17
CA CYS A 152 -11.46 27.41 -0.28
C CYS A 152 -10.23 26.90 -1.05
N ALA A 153 -9.01 27.21 -0.56
CA ALA A 153 -7.77 26.74 -1.18
C ALA A 153 -7.66 25.20 -1.16
N LEU A 154 -8.04 24.56 -0.06
CA LEU A 154 -8.05 23.10 0.05
C LEU A 154 -9.12 22.47 -0.87
N ALA A 155 -10.30 23.08 -0.97
CA ALA A 155 -11.38 22.62 -1.84
C ALA A 155 -10.98 22.67 -3.33
N VAL A 156 -10.31 23.74 -3.76
CA VAL A 156 -9.77 23.87 -5.13
C VAL A 156 -8.76 22.77 -5.43
N GLN A 157 -7.84 22.47 -4.50
CA GLN A 157 -6.86 21.39 -4.67
C GLN A 157 -7.51 20.01 -4.76
N VAL A 158 -8.51 19.72 -3.92
CA VAL A 158 -9.29 18.48 -3.98
C VAL A 158 -10.00 18.35 -5.32
N GLN A 159 -10.62 19.43 -5.82
CA GLN A 159 -11.34 19.42 -7.09
C GLN A 159 -10.38 19.26 -8.27
N ALA A 160 -9.22 19.91 -8.27
CA ALA A 160 -8.22 19.79 -9.32
C ALA A 160 -7.72 18.34 -9.47
N ILE A 161 -7.40 17.67 -8.35
CA ILE A 161 -6.98 16.26 -8.36
C ILE A 161 -8.12 15.35 -8.85
N ARG A 162 -9.36 15.58 -8.41
CA ARG A 162 -10.52 14.79 -8.87
C ARG A 162 -10.78 14.95 -10.37
N THR A 163 -10.69 16.16 -10.90
CA THR A 163 -10.84 16.41 -12.33
C THR A 163 -9.72 15.74 -13.12
N ALA A 164 -8.45 15.94 -12.75
CA ALA A 164 -7.32 15.28 -13.43
C ALA A 164 -7.46 13.74 -13.46
N ARG A 165 -7.99 13.14 -12.38
CA ARG A 165 -8.29 11.69 -12.33
C ARG A 165 -9.40 11.30 -13.30
N ARG A 166 -10.48 12.08 -13.40
CA ARG A 166 -11.58 11.83 -14.37
C ARG A 166 -11.09 11.95 -15.81
N THR A 167 -10.31 12.99 -16.13
CA THR A 167 -9.71 13.19 -17.47
C THR A 167 -8.86 11.99 -17.87
N ARG A 168 -7.93 11.55 -17.00
CA ARG A 168 -7.05 10.39 -17.27
C ARG A 168 -7.80 9.06 -17.39
N ALA A 169 -8.89 8.90 -16.65
CA ALA A 169 -9.73 7.72 -16.73
C ALA A 169 -10.64 7.71 -17.97
N GLY A 170 -10.67 8.80 -18.76
CA GLY A 170 -11.54 8.93 -19.94
C GLY A 170 -13.01 9.23 -19.62
N TRP A 171 -13.32 9.70 -18.41
CA TRP A 171 -14.70 9.95 -17.95
C TRP A 171 -15.27 11.30 -18.42
N GLU A 172 -14.56 12.06 -19.24
CA GLU A 172 -15.00 13.37 -19.74
C GLU A 172 -15.75 13.32 -21.08
N ALA A 173 -15.87 12.15 -21.71
CA ALA A 173 -16.60 12.01 -22.98
C ALA A 173 -18.14 11.90 -22.83
N ALA A 174 -18.69 12.06 -21.61
CA ALA A 174 -20.10 11.79 -21.31
C ALA A 174 -20.81 12.93 -20.54
N ALA A 175 -20.41 14.18 -20.73
CA ALA A 175 -21.14 15.35 -20.24
C ALA A 175 -21.44 16.32 -21.38
#